data_AF-A0A7Y8H6E6-F1
#
_entry.id   AF-A0A7Y8H6E6-F1
#
_cell.length_a   1.000
_cell.length_b   1.000
_cell.length_c   1.000
_cell.angle_alpha   90.00
_cell.angle_beta   90.00
_cell.angle_gamma   90.00
#
_symmetry.space_group_name_H-M   'P 1'
#
loop_
_entity.id
_entity.type
_entity.pdbx_description
1 polymer ?
#
loop_
_entity_poly.entity_id
_entity_poly.type
_entity_poly.pdbx_seq_one_letter_code
_entity_poly.pdbx_strand_id
1 'polypeptide(L)'
;MYCTQCGKLNLDKAVYCAACGALLDKDETITSSSNLNRPLSQGLPKFINNSGQGSMALLPPELSGWNWGAFFLTWIWGIGNNTWIALLSLIPLVNIVMIFILGAKGNEWAWQNKRWDSVDHFKHVQKLWGIWGAVIFFASIIFALMIIVLAVIVGSNRDTYNY
;
A
#
# COMPACT_ATOMS: atom_id res chain seq x y z
N MET A 1 -13.24 23.85 10.19
CA MET A 1 -12.74 22.99 11.30
C MET A 1 -13.26 21.57 11.14
N TYR A 2 -12.53 20.55 11.61
CA TYR A 2 -12.99 19.15 11.54
C TYR A 2 -13.73 18.77 12.83
N CYS A 3 -14.80 17.99 12.70
CA CYS A 3 -15.48 17.43 13.87
C CYS A 3 -14.61 16.32 14.48
N THR A 4 -14.32 16.41 15.77
CA THR A 4 -13.55 15.39 16.50
C THR A 4 -14.30 14.06 16.67
N GLN A 5 -15.64 14.09 16.52
CA GLN A 5 -16.50 12.92 16.67
C GLN A 5 -16.66 12.13 15.35
N CYS A 6 -16.85 12.82 14.23
CA CYS A 6 -17.17 12.17 12.94
C CYS A 6 -16.19 12.49 11.80
N GLY A 7 -15.20 13.36 12.04
CA GLY A 7 -14.15 13.70 11.07
C GLY A 7 -14.59 14.57 9.88
N LYS A 8 -15.87 14.95 9.78
CA LYS A 8 -16.37 15.83 8.71
C LYS A 8 -15.81 17.24 8.83
N LEU A 9 -15.43 17.83 7.70
CA LEU A 9 -15.10 19.24 7.59
C LEU A 9 -16.38 20.08 7.73
N ASN A 10 -16.33 21.08 8.59
CA ASN A 10 -17.39 22.05 8.81
C ASN A 10 -16.84 23.47 8.58
N LEU A 11 -17.76 24.41 8.36
CA LEU A 11 -17.46 25.84 8.24
C LEU A 11 -16.70 26.33 9.49
N ASP A 12 -15.84 27.32 9.30
CA ASP A 12 -15.07 28.02 10.34
C ASP A 12 -15.94 28.62 11.45
N LYS A 13 -17.20 28.95 11.17
CA LYS A 13 -18.15 29.51 12.15
C LYS A 13 -19.24 28.53 12.62
N ALA A 14 -19.21 27.26 12.21
CA ALA A 14 -20.21 26.29 12.64
C ALA A 14 -20.12 26.03 14.16
N VAL A 15 -21.26 26.07 14.86
CA VAL A 15 -21.36 25.73 16.31
C VAL A 15 -21.66 24.23 16.50
N TYR A 16 -22.34 23.63 15.53
CA TYR A 16 -22.70 22.21 15.52
C TYR A 16 -22.21 21.56 14.23
N CYS A 17 -21.88 20.27 14.30
CA CYS A 17 -21.52 19.50 13.13
C CYS A 17 -22.76 19.19 12.27
N ALA A 18 -22.71 19.53 10.99
CA ALA A 18 -23.81 19.29 10.05
C ALA A 18 -24.09 17.79 9.76
N ALA A 19 -23.15 16.90 10.12
CA ALA A 19 -23.27 15.47 9.84
C ALA A 19 -23.79 14.66 11.04
N CYS A 20 -23.38 15.00 12.27
CA CYS A 20 -23.71 14.21 13.46
C CYS A 20 -24.35 15.02 14.60
N GLY A 21 -24.47 16.35 14.47
CA GLY A 21 -25.05 17.22 15.49
C GLY A 21 -24.16 17.51 16.70
N ALA A 22 -22.94 16.97 16.76
CA ALA A 22 -22.00 17.24 17.86
C ALA A 22 -21.57 18.71 17.91
N LEU A 23 -21.40 19.25 19.12
CA LEU A 23 -20.85 20.60 19.33
C LEU A 23 -19.40 20.68 18.81
N LEU A 24 -19.11 21.73 18.07
CA LEU A 24 -17.77 22.05 17.61
C LEU A 24 -17.18 23.05 18.61
N ASP A 25 -16.25 22.59 19.43
CA ASP A 25 -15.61 23.44 20.43
C ASP A 25 -14.77 24.50 19.72
N LYS A 26 -15.06 25.76 20.02
CA LYS A 26 -14.47 26.92 19.34
C LYS A 26 -13.31 27.54 20.10
N ASP A 27 -12.94 27.00 21.26
CA ASP A 27 -11.94 27.64 22.10
C ASP A 27 -10.91 26.64 22.62
N GLU A 28 -9.84 26.46 21.85
CA GLU A 28 -8.53 26.15 22.42
C GLU A 28 -7.47 26.80 21.53
N THR A 29 -7.47 28.14 21.51
CA THR A 29 -6.21 28.88 21.42
C THR A 29 -5.34 28.41 22.56
N ILE A 30 -4.34 27.59 22.25
CA ILE A 30 -3.04 27.43 22.91
C ILE A 30 -3.00 28.08 24.32
N THR A 31 -3.74 27.53 25.27
CA THR A 31 -3.42 27.73 26.69
C THR A 31 -2.41 26.66 27.00
N SER A 32 -1.15 27.01 26.70
CA SER A 32 0.04 26.36 27.23
C SER A 32 -0.06 26.36 28.77
N SER A 33 -0.77 25.38 29.32
CA SER A 33 -0.65 25.02 30.72
C SER A 33 0.69 24.29 30.87
N SER A 34 1.71 25.08 31.18
CA SER A 34 2.97 24.64 31.74
C SER A 34 2.72 23.90 33.06
N ASN A 35 2.31 22.64 32.99
CA ASN A 35 2.55 21.69 34.06
C ASN A 35 3.88 21.00 33.75
N LEU A 36 4.98 21.68 34.09
CA LEU A 36 6.34 21.13 34.08
C LEU A 36 6.56 20.16 35.25
N ASN A 37 5.60 19.27 35.51
CA ASN A 37 5.64 18.25 36.55
C ASN A 37 5.00 16.94 36.08
N ARG A 38 4.93 16.69 34.76
CA ARG A 38 4.58 15.37 34.25
C ARG A 38 5.87 14.55 34.16
N PRO A 39 6.04 13.45 34.93
CA PRO A 39 7.17 12.57 34.72
C PRO A 39 7.15 12.11 33.26
N LEU A 40 8.32 12.13 32.63
CA LEU A 40 8.59 11.66 31.27
C LEU A 40 8.44 10.12 31.20
N SER A 41 7.33 9.58 31.70
CA SER A 41 6.96 8.16 31.67
C SER A 41 5.64 7.93 30.94
N GLN A 42 5.05 8.96 30.33
CA GLN A 42 3.98 8.75 29.36
C GLN A 42 4.64 8.35 28.05
N GLY A 43 4.59 7.05 27.79
CA GLY A 43 5.16 6.41 26.62
C GLY A 43 4.83 7.14 25.32
N LEU A 44 5.73 6.94 24.36
CA LEU A 44 5.67 7.40 22.97
C LEU A 44 4.20 7.54 22.50
N PRO A 45 3.80 8.67 21.87
CA PRO A 45 2.44 8.86 21.40
C PRO A 45 1.99 7.60 20.65
N LYS A 46 0.98 6.92 21.21
CA LYS A 46 0.46 5.66 20.68
C LYS A 46 0.05 5.91 19.23
N PHE A 47 0.77 5.30 18.30
CA PHE A 47 0.44 5.40 16.87
C PHE A 47 -1.02 4.99 16.68
N ILE A 48 -1.86 5.93 16.23
CA ILE A 48 -3.25 5.65 15.91
C ILE A 48 -3.27 5.05 14.51
N ASN A 49 -3.57 3.76 14.43
CA ASN A 49 -3.69 3.06 13.18
C ASN A 49 -4.83 3.65 12.34
N ASN A 50 -4.48 4.33 11.25
CA ASN A 50 -5.38 4.99 10.30
C ASN A 50 -5.51 4.22 8.97
N SER A 51 -5.01 2.98 8.88
CA SER A 51 -5.14 2.17 7.66
C SER A 51 -6.60 1.96 7.25
N GLY A 52 -6.84 1.84 5.95
CA GLY A 52 -8.18 1.64 5.39
C GLY A 52 -9.07 2.89 5.37
N GLN A 53 -8.57 4.06 5.77
CA GLN A 53 -9.32 5.32 5.75
C GLN A 53 -9.28 6.04 4.39
N GLY A 54 -8.88 5.33 3.32
CA GLY A 54 -8.75 5.88 1.97
C GLY A 54 -7.55 6.82 1.84
N SER A 55 -7.58 7.70 0.85
CA SER A 55 -6.44 8.55 0.45
C SER A 55 -5.96 9.52 1.53
N MET A 56 -6.74 9.76 2.58
CA MET A 56 -6.35 10.60 3.72
C MET A 56 -5.54 9.85 4.77
N ALA A 57 -5.42 8.51 4.66
CA ALA A 57 -4.59 7.73 5.55
C ALA A 57 -3.10 8.03 5.29
N LEU A 58 -2.46 8.64 6.28
CA LEU A 58 -1.02 8.87 6.30
C LEU A 58 -0.28 7.54 6.46
N LEU A 59 0.64 7.27 5.54
CA LEU A 59 1.55 6.14 5.63
C LEU A 59 2.55 6.39 6.78
N PRO A 60 2.67 5.48 7.76
CA PRO A 60 3.74 5.51 8.74
C PRO A 60 5.11 5.62 8.06
N PRO A 61 6.01 6.50 8.52
CA PRO A 61 7.32 6.68 7.90
C PRO A 61 8.13 5.39 7.77
N GLU A 62 7.96 4.46 8.72
CA GLU A 62 8.59 3.14 8.73
C GLU A 62 8.06 2.16 7.68
N LEU A 63 6.94 2.48 7.03
CA LEU A 63 6.38 1.73 5.90
C LEU A 63 6.74 2.35 4.55
N SER A 64 7.42 3.50 4.56
CA SER A 64 7.95 4.12 3.35
C SER A 64 9.00 3.20 2.71
N GLY A 65 8.97 3.13 1.38
CA GLY A 65 9.93 2.35 0.61
C GLY A 65 9.27 1.50 -0.47
N TRP A 66 10.11 0.69 -1.10
CA TRP A 66 9.72 -0.12 -2.26
C TRP A 66 8.89 -1.35 -1.86
N ASN A 67 7.79 -1.57 -2.58
CA ASN A 67 6.96 -2.76 -2.46
C ASN A 67 7.30 -3.79 -3.54
N TRP A 68 8.14 -4.75 -3.20
CA TRP A 68 8.54 -5.83 -4.10
C TRP A 68 7.37 -6.73 -4.53
N GLY A 69 6.37 -6.92 -3.66
CA GLY A 69 5.18 -7.70 -4.00
C GLY A 69 4.36 -7.05 -5.12
N ALA A 70 4.10 -5.75 -4.98
CA ALA A 70 3.39 -4.95 -5.98
C ALA A 70 4.15 -4.89 -7.32
N PHE A 71 5.48 -4.78 -7.26
CA PHE A 71 6.33 -4.80 -8.46
C PHE A 71 6.28 -6.14 -9.20
N PHE A 72 6.47 -7.26 -8.51
CA PHE A 72 6.54 -8.58 -9.18
C PHE A 72 5.18 -9.16 -9.57
N LEU A 73 4.14 -8.92 -8.77
CA LEU A 73 2.83 -9.58 -8.93
C LEU A 73 1.71 -8.65 -9.43
N THR A 74 1.99 -7.35 -9.54
CA THR A 74 1.12 -6.33 -10.18
C THR A 74 -0.37 -6.47 -9.83
N TRP A 75 -1.21 -6.87 -10.78
CA TRP A 75 -2.66 -7.04 -10.62
C TRP A 75 -3.04 -8.09 -9.56
N ILE A 76 -2.26 -9.18 -9.42
CA ILE A 76 -2.51 -10.24 -8.43
C ILE A 76 -2.35 -9.65 -7.02
N TRP A 77 -1.25 -8.93 -6.80
CA TRP A 77 -1.02 -8.21 -5.55
C TRP A 77 -2.10 -7.13 -5.33
N GLY A 78 -2.51 -6.44 -6.41
CA GLY A 78 -3.56 -5.44 -6.39
C GLY A 78 -4.89 -5.95 -5.85
N ILE A 79 -5.35 -7.11 -6.33
CA ILE A 79 -6.57 -7.78 -5.84
C ILE A 79 -6.44 -8.09 -4.33
N GLY A 80 -5.31 -8.67 -3.90
CA GLY A 80 -5.10 -9.03 -2.49
C GLY A 80 -5.01 -7.83 -1.52
N ASN A 81 -4.72 -6.63 -2.05
CA ASN A 81 -4.52 -5.41 -1.29
C ASN A 81 -5.53 -4.29 -1.66
N ASN A 82 -6.66 -4.64 -2.28
CA ASN A 82 -7.72 -3.69 -2.71
C ASN A 82 -7.20 -2.50 -3.52
N THR A 83 -6.11 -2.67 -4.27
CA THR A 83 -5.44 -1.62 -5.04
C THR A 83 -5.79 -1.78 -6.52
N TRP A 84 -6.99 -1.36 -6.89
CA TRP A 84 -7.58 -1.58 -8.22
C TRP A 84 -6.84 -0.89 -9.37
N ILE A 85 -6.10 0.19 -9.09
CA ILE A 85 -5.24 0.82 -10.08
C ILE A 85 -4.15 -0.13 -10.61
N ALA A 86 -3.81 -1.18 -9.85
CA ALA A 86 -2.90 -2.23 -10.30
C ALA A 86 -3.44 -2.98 -11.53
N LEU A 87 -4.75 -3.01 -11.77
CA LEU A 87 -5.32 -3.65 -12.98
C LEU A 87 -4.87 -2.97 -14.28
N LEU A 88 -4.40 -1.72 -14.24
CA LEU A 88 -3.79 -1.06 -15.40
C LEU A 88 -2.53 -1.80 -15.90
N SER A 89 -1.91 -2.65 -15.06
CA SER A 89 -0.80 -3.52 -15.44
C SER A 89 -1.18 -4.57 -16.49
N LEU A 90 -2.47 -4.81 -16.74
CA LEU A 90 -2.93 -5.72 -17.79
C LEU A 90 -2.83 -5.11 -19.20
N ILE A 91 -2.64 -3.79 -19.31
CA ILE A 91 -2.44 -3.11 -20.59
C ILE A 91 -0.92 -3.12 -20.88
N PRO A 92 -0.43 -3.82 -21.93
CA PRO A 92 1.01 -4.11 -22.08
C PRO A 92 1.93 -2.89 -22.04
N LEU A 93 1.60 -1.83 -22.79
CA LEU A 93 2.42 -0.62 -22.86
C LEU A 93 2.35 0.21 -21.56
N VAL A 94 1.20 0.22 -20.90
CA VAL A 94 1.01 0.91 -19.60
C VAL A 94 1.79 0.17 -18.50
N ASN A 95 1.84 -1.16 -18.58
CA ASN A 95 2.50 -1.99 -17.59
C ASN A 95 3.98 -1.65 -17.41
N ILE A 96 4.68 -1.30 -18.50
CA ILE A 96 6.10 -0.91 -18.48
C ILE A 96 6.38 0.18 -17.44
N VAL A 97 5.46 1.14 -17.31
CA VAL A 97 5.56 2.22 -16.31
C VAL A 97 4.88 1.83 -15.00
N MET A 98 3.71 1.17 -15.10
CA MET A 98 2.87 0.86 -13.94
C MET A 98 3.56 -0.04 -12.91
N ILE A 99 4.42 -0.99 -13.33
CA ILE A 99 5.18 -1.82 -12.38
C ILE A 99 6.03 -0.98 -11.44
N PHE A 100 6.65 0.10 -11.93
CA PHE A 100 7.49 0.97 -11.10
C PHE A 100 6.66 1.85 -10.19
N ILE A 101 5.52 2.35 -10.68
CA ILE A 101 4.57 3.12 -9.84
C ILE A 101 4.04 2.23 -8.71
N LEU A 102 3.66 0.99 -9.02
CA LEU A 102 3.22 0.00 -8.03
C LEU A 102 4.34 -0.32 -7.02
N GLY A 103 5.58 -0.48 -7.49
CA GLY A 103 6.73 -0.65 -6.60
C GLY A 103 6.92 0.54 -5.66
N ALA A 104 6.84 1.78 -6.16
CA ALA A 104 7.08 2.98 -5.36
C ALA A 104 5.92 3.33 -4.41
N LYS A 105 4.67 3.22 -4.85
CA LYS A 105 3.47 3.62 -4.10
C LYS A 105 2.68 2.45 -3.50
N GLY A 106 3.09 1.21 -3.73
CA GLY A 106 2.35 0.02 -3.31
C GLY A 106 2.08 -0.01 -1.80
N ASN A 107 3.05 0.36 -0.97
CA ASN A 107 2.86 0.40 0.48
C ASN A 107 1.80 1.45 0.88
N GLU A 108 1.86 2.63 0.27
CA GLU A 108 0.90 3.72 0.49
C GLU A 108 -0.52 3.28 0.10
N TRP A 109 -0.69 2.75 -1.11
CA TRP A 109 -1.99 2.31 -1.60
C TRP A 109 -2.55 1.14 -0.79
N ALA A 110 -1.74 0.13 -0.46
CA ALA A 110 -2.20 -0.99 0.37
C ALA A 110 -2.59 -0.54 1.79
N TRP A 111 -1.90 0.45 2.34
CA TRP A 111 -2.24 1.04 3.64
C TRP A 111 -3.55 1.82 3.60
N GLN A 112 -3.77 2.61 2.53
CA GLN A 112 -4.97 3.41 2.33
C GLN A 112 -6.22 2.56 2.04
N ASN A 113 -6.07 1.48 1.25
CA ASN A 113 -7.20 0.73 0.69
C ASN A 113 -7.72 -0.42 1.59
N LYS A 114 -6.94 -0.84 2.59
CA LYS A 114 -7.27 -1.99 3.44
C LYS A 114 -7.00 -1.68 4.91
N ARG A 115 -7.88 -2.16 5.79
CA ARG A 115 -7.66 -2.10 7.24
C ARG A 115 -6.66 -3.17 7.65
N TRP A 116 -5.62 -2.77 8.38
CA TRP A 116 -4.62 -3.65 8.96
C TRP A 116 -4.70 -3.59 10.48
N ASP A 117 -4.39 -4.68 11.18
CA ASP A 117 -4.45 -4.73 12.64
C ASP A 117 -3.36 -3.87 13.30
N SER A 118 -2.14 -3.94 12.77
CA SER A 118 -0.98 -3.17 13.22
C SER A 118 0.00 -2.91 12.09
N VAL A 119 0.97 -2.04 12.33
CA VAL A 119 2.07 -1.79 11.39
C VAL A 119 2.91 -3.06 11.19
N ASP A 120 3.16 -3.82 12.25
CA ASP A 120 3.91 -5.08 12.17
C ASP A 120 3.19 -6.14 11.35
N HIS A 121 1.86 -6.23 11.51
CA HIS A 121 1.04 -7.12 10.68
C HIS A 121 1.14 -6.74 9.20
N PHE A 122 1.08 -5.45 8.87
CA PHE A 122 1.30 -4.97 7.51
C PHE A 122 2.69 -5.34 6.98
N LYS A 123 3.77 -5.05 7.73
CA LYS A 123 5.14 -5.37 7.34
C LYS A 123 5.31 -6.86 7.06
N HIS A 124 4.76 -7.70 7.94
CA HIS A 124 4.82 -9.15 7.79
C HIS A 124 4.15 -9.61 6.49
N VAL A 125 2.92 -9.15 6.22
CA VAL A 125 2.17 -9.53 5.02
C VAL A 125 2.84 -9.00 3.74
N GLN A 126 3.28 -7.73 3.70
CA GLN A 126 3.97 -7.20 2.53
C GLN A 126 5.32 -7.89 2.27
N LYS A 127 6.03 -8.31 3.33
CA LYS A 127 7.25 -9.11 3.18
C LYS A 127 6.95 -10.45 2.52
N LEU A 128 5.89 -11.14 2.94
CA LEU A 128 5.47 -12.40 2.30
C LEU A 128 5.09 -12.19 0.84
N TRP A 129 4.35 -11.13 0.51
CA TRP A 129 4.07 -10.75 -0.88
C TRP A 129 5.35 -10.53 -1.69
N GLY A 130 6.35 -9.85 -1.11
CA GLY A 130 7.64 -9.65 -1.76
C GLY A 130 8.40 -10.95 -2.02
N ILE A 131 8.45 -11.85 -1.03
CA ILE A 131 9.12 -13.15 -1.16
C ILE A 131 8.44 -14.01 -2.22
N TRP A 132 7.13 -14.24 -2.10
CA TRP A 132 6.39 -15.06 -3.07
C TRP A 132 6.38 -14.43 -4.46
N GLY A 133 6.30 -13.10 -4.55
CA GLY A 133 6.40 -12.40 -5.81
C GLY A 133 7.74 -12.63 -6.51
N ALA A 134 8.85 -12.52 -5.77
CA ALA A 134 10.17 -12.80 -6.31
C ALA A 134 10.30 -14.28 -6.73
N VAL A 135 9.87 -15.22 -5.89
CA VAL A 135 9.94 -16.67 -6.18
C VAL A 135 9.17 -17.00 -7.46
N ILE A 136 7.92 -16.53 -7.58
CA ILE A 136 7.09 -16.78 -8.77
C ILE A 136 7.71 -16.14 -10.01
N PHE A 137 8.17 -14.89 -9.91
CA PHE A 137 8.79 -14.17 -11.01
C PHE A 137 10.02 -14.90 -11.55
N PHE A 138 11.00 -15.21 -10.70
CA PHE A 138 12.22 -15.90 -11.14
C PHE A 138 11.95 -17.33 -11.61
N ALA A 139 11.05 -18.06 -10.94
CA ALA A 139 10.66 -19.40 -11.40
C ALA A 139 10.02 -19.34 -12.80
N SER A 140 9.17 -18.35 -13.08
CA SER A 140 8.56 -18.17 -14.41
C SER A 140 9.58 -17.83 -15.50
N ILE A 141 10.61 -17.03 -15.19
CA ILE A 141 11.71 -16.75 -16.12
C ILE A 141 12.47 -18.03 -16.44
N ILE A 142 12.85 -18.81 -15.43
CA ILE A 142 13.55 -20.08 -15.61
C ILE A 142 12.71 -21.04 -16.47
N PHE A 143 11.43 -21.15 -16.15
CA PHE A 143 10.49 -21.98 -16.91
C PHE A 143 10.37 -21.52 -18.36
N ALA A 144 10.21 -20.22 -18.62
CA ALA A 144 10.14 -19.67 -19.98
C ALA A 144 11.43 -19.94 -20.77
N LEU A 145 12.60 -19.77 -20.16
CA LEU A 145 13.89 -20.07 -20.78
C LEU A 145 14.02 -21.56 -21.12
N MET A 146 13.59 -22.46 -20.23
CA MET A 146 13.57 -23.90 -20.51
C MET A 146 12.69 -24.24 -21.72
N ILE A 147 11.51 -23.62 -21.84
CA ILE A 147 10.61 -23.82 -22.98
C ILE A 147 11.25 -23.30 -24.27
N ILE A 148 11.90 -22.13 -24.24
CA ILE A 148 12.60 -21.58 -25.40
C ILE A 148 13.74 -22.52 -25.84
N VAL A 149 14.56 -22.99 -24.91
CA VAL A 149 15.66 -23.92 -25.22
C VAL A 149 15.13 -25.22 -25.82
N LEU A 150 14.08 -25.80 -25.25
CA LEU A 150 13.45 -27.01 -25.78
C LEU A 150 12.90 -26.78 -27.20
N ALA A 151 12.25 -25.63 -27.45
CA ALA A 151 11.74 -25.28 -28.76
C ALA A 151 12.86 -25.15 -29.81
N VAL A 152 14.02 -24.59 -29.45
CA VAL A 152 15.19 -24.51 -30.33
C VAL A 152 15.74 -25.89 -30.65
N ILE A 153 15.89 -26.77 -29.65
CA ILE A 153 16.40 -28.14 -29.86
C ILE A 153 15.47 -28.94 -30.79
N VAL A 154 14.16 -28.90 -30.53
CA VAL A 154 13.16 -29.59 -31.36
C VAL A 154 13.14 -29.02 -32.78
N GLY A 155 13.21 -27.70 -32.94
CA GLY A 155 13.30 -27.04 -34.24
C GLY A 155 14.54 -27.49 -35.03
N SER A 156 15.72 -27.45 -34.39
CA SER A 156 16.98 -27.88 -35.00
C SER A 156 16.95 -29.35 -35.45
N ASN A 157 16.37 -30.25 -34.65
CA ASN A 157 16.24 -31.66 -35.01
C ASN A 157 15.28 -31.86 -36.19
N ARG A 158 14.19 -31.09 -36.24
CA ARG A 158 13.23 -31.15 -37.35
C ARG A 158 13.88 -30.81 -38.69
N ASP A 159 14.77 -29.82 -38.71
CA ASP A 159 15.49 -29.44 -39.93
C ASP A 159 16.43 -30.55 -40.39
N THR A 160 17.07 -31.29 -39.48
CA THR A 160 17.96 -32.41 -39.85
C THR A 160 17.26 -33.63 -40.44
N TYR A 161 15.97 -33.86 -40.13
CA TYR A 161 15.20 -35.00 -40.67
C TYR A 161 14.48 -34.70 -41.99
N ASN A 162 14.48 -33.45 -42.44
CA ASN A 162 13.83 -33.03 -43.70
C ASN A 162 14.80 -32.92 -44.89
N TYR A 163 16.06 -33.37 -44.72
CA TYR A 163 17.05 -33.59 -45.77
C TYR A 163 17.26 -35.09 -45.98
#